data_AF-A0A9D9INN9-F1
#
_entry.id   AF-A0A9D9INN9-F1
#
_cell.length_a   1.000
_cell.length_b   1.000
_cell.length_c   1.000
_cell.angle_alpha   90.00
_cell.angle_beta   90.00
_cell.angle_gamma   90.00
#
_symmetry.space_group_name_H-M   'P 1'
#
loop_
_entity.id
_entity.type
_entity.pdbx_description
1 polymer ?
#
loop_
_entity_poly.entity_id
_entity_poly.type
_entity_poly.pdbx_seq_one_letter_code
_entity_poly.pdbx_strand_id
1 'polypeptide(L)'
;MAQFIKINISDNVAVAVNDFPAGAHVLIDGEEITAAADIPAGHKMALKDFSEGENVIKYGFPIGHLIKPVVKGGLVDHNVLKTNLEGTLEYTYSPSFAPISPAASEATFKGYRRSDGQVGIRNELWVIPTVGCVNGVAEAICRRFNEEAAKYPAIEKVKAFPHNYGCSQLGDDHQNTRRILADMVHHPNAAGVLVVALGCENNQLDAFRELVGKVDESRVKFMESQKIKGDEVEYGLSLPR
;
A
#
# COMPACT_ATOMS: atom_id res chain seq x y z
N MET A 1 24.31 21.74 1.80
CA MET A 1 23.05 21.10 1.37
C MET A 1 22.62 21.77 0.06
N ALA A 2 21.99 21.04 -0.87
CA ALA A 2 21.55 21.65 -2.13
C ALA A 2 20.46 22.71 -1.86
N GLN A 3 20.53 23.86 -2.53
CA GLN A 3 19.55 24.93 -2.43
C GLN A 3 18.28 24.62 -3.25
N PHE A 4 18.48 23.97 -4.40
CA PHE A 4 17.44 23.53 -5.33
C PHE A 4 17.67 22.07 -5.72
N ILE A 5 16.60 21.39 -6.12
CA ILE A 5 16.62 20.04 -6.69
C ILE A 5 16.05 20.10 -8.11
N LYS A 6 16.91 19.84 -9.08
CA LYS A 6 16.57 19.49 -10.46
C LYS A 6 16.72 17.97 -10.58
N ILE A 7 15.73 17.28 -11.17
CA ILE A 7 15.61 15.82 -11.03
C ILE A 7 16.12 15.09 -12.27
N ASN A 8 15.84 15.64 -13.44
CA ASN A 8 16.33 15.16 -14.73
C ASN A 8 17.13 16.27 -15.43
N ILE A 9 18.13 15.91 -16.22
CA ILE A 9 18.95 16.86 -17.01
C ILE A 9 18.09 17.71 -17.94
N SER A 10 17.00 17.15 -18.48
CA SER A 10 16.03 17.79 -19.37
C SER A 10 15.01 18.70 -18.67
N ASP A 11 15.00 18.77 -17.33
CA ASP A 11 14.09 19.64 -16.59
C ASP A 11 14.39 21.11 -16.88
N ASN A 12 13.35 21.92 -17.11
CA ASN A 12 13.46 23.37 -17.31
C ASN A 12 12.97 24.19 -16.10
N VAL A 13 12.70 23.50 -14.99
CA VAL A 13 12.39 24.03 -13.66
C VAL A 13 13.14 23.24 -12.58
N ALA A 14 13.46 23.89 -11.46
CA ALA A 14 13.98 23.22 -10.26
C ALA A 14 13.13 23.52 -9.03
N VAL A 15 13.12 22.62 -8.04
CA VAL A 15 12.35 22.78 -6.80
C VAL A 15 13.21 23.40 -5.71
N ALA A 16 12.74 24.46 -5.05
CA ALA A 16 13.42 25.09 -3.92
C ALA A 16 13.38 24.18 -2.67
N VAL A 17 14.52 24.04 -1.99
CA VAL A 17 14.63 23.26 -0.73
C VAL A 17 14.31 24.13 0.50
N ASN A 18 14.52 25.44 0.39
CA ASN A 18 14.22 26.45 1.40
C ASN A 18 13.45 27.61 0.75
N ASP A 19 13.02 28.59 1.53
CA ASP A 19 12.47 29.85 0.98
C ASP A 19 13.61 30.73 0.44
N PHE A 20 13.42 31.31 -0.75
CA PHE A 20 14.33 32.27 -1.36
C PHE A 20 13.59 33.57 -1.69
N PRO A 21 14.02 34.73 -1.18
CA PRO A 21 13.43 36.01 -1.56
C PRO A 21 13.81 36.42 -2.98
N ALA A 22 13.00 37.28 -3.60
CA ALA A 22 13.36 37.95 -4.85
C ALA A 22 14.73 38.65 -4.73
N GLY A 23 15.57 38.51 -5.76
CA GLY A 23 16.96 38.98 -5.78
C GLY A 23 17.98 38.01 -5.17
N ALA A 24 17.56 36.87 -4.60
CA ALA A 24 18.50 35.86 -4.12
C ALA A 24 19.29 35.22 -5.29
N HIS A 25 20.61 35.13 -5.15
CA HIS A 25 21.50 34.44 -6.07
C HIS A 25 21.68 32.98 -5.65
N VAL A 26 21.37 32.05 -6.55
CA VAL A 26 21.37 30.60 -6.27
C VAL A 26 22.08 29.82 -7.37
N LEU A 27 22.76 28.73 -6.99
CA LEU A 27 23.54 27.91 -7.92
C LEU A 27 22.81 26.60 -8.23
N ILE A 28 22.53 26.34 -9.51
CA ILE A 28 21.79 25.15 -9.99
C ILE A 28 22.55 24.56 -11.17
N ASP A 29 22.93 23.27 -11.11
CA ASP A 29 23.79 22.59 -12.10
C ASP A 29 25.12 23.32 -12.42
N GLY A 30 25.58 24.20 -11.53
CA GLY A 30 26.77 25.05 -11.75
C GLY A 30 26.49 26.38 -12.48
N GLU A 31 25.24 26.64 -12.86
CA GLU A 31 24.77 27.94 -13.37
C GLU A 31 24.24 28.80 -12.22
N GLU A 32 24.63 30.08 -12.19
CA GLU A 32 24.09 31.07 -11.26
C GLU A 32 22.79 31.67 -11.81
N ILE A 33 21.73 31.64 -10.99
CA ILE A 33 20.42 32.17 -11.33
C ILE A 33 19.96 33.11 -10.20
N THR A 34 19.48 34.30 -10.57
CA THR A 34 18.83 35.22 -9.62
C THR A 34 17.33 34.91 -9.55
N ALA A 35 16.78 34.75 -8.36
CA ALA A 35 15.34 34.61 -8.15
C ALA A 35 14.62 35.91 -8.55
N ALA A 36 13.73 35.84 -9.54
CA ALA A 36 12.98 37.00 -10.06
C ALA A 36 11.70 37.31 -9.26
N ALA A 37 11.33 36.42 -8.35
CA ALA A 37 10.23 36.53 -7.39
C ALA A 37 10.58 35.76 -6.12
N ASP A 38 9.78 35.89 -5.06
CA ASP A 38 9.90 35.01 -3.90
C ASP A 38 9.56 33.57 -4.31
N ILE A 39 10.46 32.63 -4.00
CA ILE A 39 10.31 31.19 -4.27
C ILE A 39 10.21 30.46 -2.92
N PRO A 40 9.02 30.09 -2.44
CA PRO A 40 8.88 29.34 -1.21
C PRO A 40 9.40 27.90 -1.35
N ALA A 41 9.75 27.27 -0.23
CA ALA A 41 10.16 25.87 -0.19
C ALA A 41 9.12 24.96 -0.88
N GLY A 42 9.58 23.95 -1.61
CA GLY A 42 8.76 23.04 -2.39
C GLY A 42 8.19 23.62 -3.70
N HIS A 43 8.29 24.92 -3.94
CA HIS A 43 7.84 25.54 -5.19
C HIS A 43 8.91 25.43 -6.29
N LYS A 44 8.48 25.63 -7.53
CA LYS A 44 9.33 25.50 -8.72
C LYS A 44 9.81 26.88 -9.15
N MET A 45 11.10 27.00 -9.45
CA MET A 45 11.69 28.17 -10.11
C MET A 45 12.00 27.84 -11.58
N ALA A 46 11.75 28.79 -12.47
CA ALA A 46 12.09 28.70 -13.90
C ALA A 46 13.62 28.73 -14.12
N LEU A 47 14.17 27.75 -14.85
CA LEU A 47 15.60 27.71 -15.19
C LEU A 47 15.94 28.44 -16.49
N LYS A 48 14.92 28.83 -17.27
CA LYS A 48 15.00 29.62 -18.49
C LYS A 48 13.81 30.59 -18.57
N ASP A 49 13.84 31.51 -19.51
CA ASP A 49 12.64 32.24 -19.91
C ASP A 49 11.65 31.31 -20.62
N PHE A 50 10.37 31.51 -20.35
CA PHE A 50 9.25 30.79 -20.98
C PHE A 50 8.25 31.79 -21.57
N SER A 51 7.83 31.50 -22.78
CA SER A 51 6.66 32.08 -23.43
C SER A 51 5.37 31.41 -22.92
N GLU A 52 4.23 32.04 -23.18
CA GLU A 52 2.93 31.39 -23.04
C GLU A 52 2.82 30.16 -23.96
N GLY A 53 2.16 29.10 -23.50
CA GLY A 53 2.03 27.83 -24.21
C GLY A 53 3.24 26.90 -24.10
N GLU A 54 4.40 27.36 -23.59
CA GLU A 54 5.57 26.49 -23.46
C GLU A 54 5.41 25.43 -22.36
N ASN A 55 5.89 24.21 -22.65
CA ASN A 55 5.85 23.08 -21.73
C ASN A 55 6.84 23.24 -20.57
N VAL A 56 6.35 23.08 -19.34
CA VAL A 56 7.17 22.87 -18.15
C VAL A 56 7.55 21.39 -18.08
N ILE A 57 8.85 21.12 -18.18
CA ILE A 57 9.43 19.78 -18.12
C ILE A 57 9.97 19.55 -16.70
N LYS A 58 9.48 18.49 -16.06
CA LYS A 58 9.96 18.01 -14.75
C LYS A 58 10.00 16.48 -14.72
N TYR A 59 10.98 15.88 -14.07
CA TYR A 59 11.28 14.44 -14.14
C TYR A 59 11.62 13.96 -15.58
N GLY A 60 11.96 14.87 -16.50
CA GLY A 60 12.17 14.60 -17.91
C GLY A 60 10.90 14.55 -18.77
N PHE A 61 9.73 14.85 -18.21
CA PHE A 61 8.44 14.80 -18.93
C PHE A 61 7.66 16.12 -18.81
N PRO A 62 6.79 16.45 -19.79
CA PRO A 62 5.92 17.62 -19.69
C PRO A 62 4.86 17.41 -18.60
N ILE A 63 4.87 18.27 -17.58
CA ILE A 63 3.86 18.27 -16.50
C ILE A 63 2.71 19.25 -16.75
N GLY A 64 2.78 20.01 -17.84
CA GLY A 64 1.84 21.06 -18.21
C GLY A 64 2.49 22.14 -19.08
N HIS A 65 1.72 23.15 -19.46
CA HIS A 65 2.15 24.34 -20.18
C HIS A 65 1.92 25.60 -19.35
N LEU A 66 2.68 26.67 -19.64
CA LEU A 66 2.40 27.97 -19.05
C LEU A 66 1.21 28.68 -19.72
N ILE A 67 0.37 29.33 -18.92
CA ILE A 67 -0.77 30.14 -19.39
C ILE A 67 -0.45 31.64 -19.48
N LYS A 68 0.81 32.02 -19.25
CA LYS A 68 1.39 33.35 -19.43
C LYS A 68 2.92 33.23 -19.37
N PRO A 69 3.69 34.20 -19.91
CA PRO A 69 5.15 34.15 -19.84
C PRO A 69 5.69 34.14 -18.40
N VAL A 70 6.81 33.45 -18.16
CA VAL A 70 7.56 33.47 -16.90
C VAL A 70 9.04 33.59 -17.21
N VAL A 71 9.69 34.62 -16.64
CA VAL A 71 11.13 34.85 -16.81
C VAL A 71 11.96 33.82 -16.04
N LYS A 72 13.22 33.63 -16.45
CA LYS A 72 14.21 32.86 -15.69
C LYS A 72 14.30 33.38 -14.25
N GLY A 73 14.36 32.47 -13.29
CA GLY A 73 14.29 32.80 -11.87
C GLY A 73 12.87 33.05 -11.34
N GLY A 74 11.84 33.06 -12.19
CA GLY A 74 10.45 33.29 -11.79
C GLY A 74 9.78 32.08 -11.13
N LEU A 75 8.74 32.35 -10.33
CA LEU A 75 7.92 31.35 -9.66
C LEU A 75 7.01 30.61 -10.66
N VAL A 76 7.05 29.27 -10.65
CA VAL A 76 6.19 28.40 -11.44
C VAL A 76 5.23 27.63 -10.52
N ASP A 77 4.08 28.23 -10.23
CA ASP A 77 3.02 27.69 -9.38
C ASP A 77 1.73 27.36 -10.18
N HIS A 78 0.61 27.13 -9.49
CA HIS A 78 -0.69 26.85 -10.09
C HIS A 78 -1.36 28.06 -10.76
N ASN A 79 -0.86 29.28 -10.53
CA ASN A 79 -1.37 30.51 -11.15
C ASN A 79 -0.74 30.78 -12.53
N VAL A 80 0.29 30.01 -12.90
CA VAL A 80 1.02 30.15 -14.17
C VAL A 80 1.08 28.84 -14.96
N LEU A 81 0.98 27.68 -14.32
CA LEU A 81 1.07 26.35 -14.94
C LEU A 81 -0.31 25.68 -15.01
N LYS A 82 -0.69 25.21 -16.20
CA LYS A 82 -1.89 24.40 -16.45
C LYS A 82 -1.49 23.02 -16.97
N THR A 83 -2.21 21.98 -16.56
CA THR A 83 -1.97 20.61 -17.02
C THR A 83 -2.26 20.43 -18.51
N ASN A 84 -1.55 19.49 -19.14
CA ASN A 84 -1.81 19.03 -20.52
C ASN A 84 -2.85 17.89 -20.57
N LEU A 85 -3.39 17.46 -19.43
CA LEU A 85 -4.39 16.40 -19.38
C LEU A 85 -5.71 16.87 -19.98
N GLU A 86 -6.20 16.14 -20.98
CA GLU A 86 -7.51 16.33 -21.61
C GLU A 86 -8.30 15.02 -21.66
N GLY A 87 -9.56 15.06 -21.23
CA GLY A 87 -10.53 13.96 -21.40
C GLY A 87 -10.04 12.56 -21.00
N THR A 88 -10.26 11.61 -21.90
CA THR A 88 -9.70 10.25 -21.83
C THR A 88 -8.64 10.13 -22.91
N LEU A 89 -7.39 9.93 -22.51
CA LEU A 89 -6.27 9.78 -23.44
C LEU A 89 -6.13 8.33 -23.88
N GLU A 90 -6.13 8.09 -25.20
CA GLU A 90 -5.63 6.82 -25.74
C GLU A 90 -4.10 6.80 -25.61
N TYR A 91 -3.56 5.82 -24.89
CA TYR A 91 -2.12 5.62 -24.76
C TYR A 91 -1.77 4.15 -25.00
N THR A 92 -0.62 3.91 -25.61
CA THR A 92 -0.08 2.56 -25.80
C THR A 92 1.08 2.33 -24.84
N TYR A 93 0.93 1.40 -23.90
CA TYR A 93 2.01 1.01 -22.99
C TYR A 93 3.14 0.33 -23.77
N SER A 94 4.22 1.07 -24.00
CA SER A 94 5.42 0.61 -24.74
C SER A 94 6.64 0.60 -23.80
N PRO A 95 6.76 -0.38 -22.89
CA PRO A 95 7.83 -0.40 -21.91
C PRO A 95 9.19 -0.70 -22.54
N SER A 96 10.20 0.07 -22.16
CA SER A 96 11.60 -0.23 -22.43
C SER A 96 12.25 -0.77 -21.15
N PHE A 97 12.32 -2.09 -21.01
CA PHE A 97 13.00 -2.73 -19.88
C PHE A 97 14.52 -2.73 -20.10
N ALA A 98 15.25 -1.97 -19.28
CA ALA A 98 16.68 -2.21 -19.11
C ALA A 98 16.87 -3.54 -18.33
N PRO A 99 17.78 -4.43 -18.74
CA PRO A 99 18.04 -5.67 -18.00
C PRO A 99 18.70 -5.35 -16.65
N ILE A 100 17.93 -5.46 -15.57
CA ILE A 100 18.43 -5.32 -14.21
C ILE A 100 19.03 -6.68 -13.80
N SER A 101 20.34 -6.74 -13.61
CA SER A 101 20.97 -7.90 -12.96
C SER A 101 20.59 -7.90 -11.48
N PRO A 102 20.12 -9.02 -10.91
CA PRO A 102 19.90 -9.13 -9.47
C PRO A 102 21.20 -8.80 -8.73
N ALA A 103 21.16 -7.87 -7.79
CA ALA A 103 22.29 -7.61 -6.92
C ALA A 103 22.55 -8.86 -6.09
N ALA A 104 23.71 -9.49 -6.27
CA ALA A 104 24.17 -10.57 -5.39
C ALA A 104 24.25 -9.99 -3.97
N SER A 105 23.47 -10.56 -3.05
CA SER A 105 23.32 -10.06 -1.69
C SER A 105 23.36 -11.22 -0.72
N GLU A 106 24.40 -11.22 0.12
CA GLU A 106 24.56 -12.14 1.26
C GLU A 106 23.74 -11.68 2.48
N ALA A 107 22.87 -10.66 2.33
CA ALA A 107 22.07 -10.14 3.41
C ALA A 107 21.01 -11.16 3.85
N THR A 108 21.02 -11.49 5.15
CA THR A 108 20.07 -12.42 5.77
C THR A 108 19.35 -11.74 6.94
N PHE A 109 18.18 -12.27 7.31
CA PHE A 109 17.43 -11.83 8.48
C PHE A 109 16.90 -13.03 9.28
N LYS A 110 16.58 -12.81 10.55
CA LYS A 110 15.90 -13.82 11.38
C LYS A 110 14.41 -13.79 11.07
N GLY A 111 13.89 -14.87 10.49
CA GLY A 111 12.48 -15.01 10.14
C GLY A 111 11.94 -16.40 10.43
N TYR A 112 10.61 -16.50 10.49
CA TYR A 112 9.86 -17.72 10.78
C TYR A 112 9.60 -18.49 9.47
N ARG A 113 10.39 -19.53 9.22
CA ARG A 113 10.21 -20.43 8.07
C ARG A 113 8.90 -21.21 8.21
N ARG A 114 8.17 -21.36 7.10
CA ARG A 114 6.92 -22.11 6.99
C ARG A 114 7.10 -23.40 6.18
N SER A 115 6.17 -24.33 6.32
CA SER A 115 6.17 -25.65 5.66
C SER A 115 6.06 -25.57 4.13
N ASP A 116 5.52 -24.47 3.61
CA ASP A 116 5.42 -24.13 2.18
C ASP A 116 6.70 -23.47 1.61
N GLY A 117 7.73 -23.25 2.43
CA GLY A 117 8.97 -22.58 2.05
C GLY A 117 8.95 -21.05 2.17
N GLN A 118 7.81 -20.43 2.47
CA GLN A 118 7.74 -18.99 2.74
C GLN A 118 8.37 -18.64 4.11
N VAL A 119 8.66 -17.35 4.31
CA VAL A 119 9.27 -16.84 5.56
C VAL A 119 8.49 -15.64 6.08
N GLY A 120 7.99 -15.75 7.31
CA GLY A 120 7.36 -14.64 8.03
C GLY A 120 8.38 -13.79 8.78
N ILE A 121 8.10 -12.49 8.90
CA ILE A 121 8.81 -11.55 9.78
C ILE A 121 8.12 -11.38 11.15
N ARG A 122 6.96 -12.03 11.34
CA ARG A 122 6.21 -12.10 12.61
C ARG A 122 5.65 -13.51 12.79
N ASN A 123 5.32 -13.86 14.03
CA ASN A 123 4.68 -15.13 14.38
C ASN A 123 3.36 -14.89 15.12
N GLU A 124 2.33 -14.52 14.37
CA GLU A 124 1.02 -14.12 14.90
C GLU A 124 -0.03 -15.21 14.66
N LEU A 125 -1.09 -15.28 15.47
CA LEU A 125 -2.28 -16.07 15.17
C LEU A 125 -3.38 -15.17 14.62
N TRP A 126 -3.94 -15.53 13.48
CA TRP A 126 -4.90 -14.69 12.75
C TRP A 126 -6.30 -15.30 12.80
N VAL A 127 -7.29 -14.49 13.18
CA VAL A 127 -8.71 -14.88 13.16
C VAL A 127 -9.39 -14.10 12.03
N ILE A 128 -9.84 -14.81 11.02
CA ILE A 128 -10.33 -14.25 9.76
C ILE A 128 -11.84 -14.52 9.66
N PRO A 129 -12.71 -13.52 9.91
CA PRO A 129 -14.14 -13.66 9.63
C PRO A 129 -14.39 -13.74 8.12
N THR A 130 -15.32 -14.59 7.68
CA THR A 130 -15.76 -14.64 6.26
C THR A 130 -16.86 -13.62 5.94
N VAL A 131 -17.48 -13.05 6.97
CA VAL A 131 -18.60 -12.10 6.93
C VAL A 131 -18.57 -11.19 8.15
N GLY A 132 -18.94 -9.91 8.00
CA GLY A 132 -18.93 -8.93 9.08
C GLY A 132 -19.80 -9.30 10.30
N CYS A 133 -20.81 -10.16 10.12
CA CYS A 133 -21.69 -10.61 11.21
C CYS A 133 -20.98 -11.42 12.31
N VAL A 134 -19.81 -12.02 12.03
CA VAL A 134 -19.00 -12.75 13.03
C VAL A 134 -17.77 -11.96 13.50
N ASN A 135 -17.65 -10.67 13.17
CA ASN A 135 -16.56 -9.82 13.67
C ASN A 135 -16.48 -9.84 15.21
N GLY A 136 -17.61 -9.70 15.91
CA GLY A 136 -17.66 -9.71 17.37
C GLY A 136 -17.21 -11.05 17.98
N VAL A 137 -17.50 -12.17 17.31
CA VAL A 137 -17.04 -13.51 17.71
C VAL A 137 -15.52 -13.62 17.52
N ALA A 138 -15.00 -13.21 16.35
CA ALA A 138 -13.57 -13.20 16.06
C ALA A 138 -12.78 -12.32 17.04
N GLU A 139 -13.29 -11.13 17.37
CA GLU A 139 -12.71 -10.22 18.35
C GLU A 139 -12.76 -10.78 19.78
N ALA A 140 -13.85 -11.45 20.17
CA ALA A 140 -13.98 -12.12 21.46
C ALA A 140 -12.99 -13.28 21.62
N ILE A 141 -12.81 -14.12 20.58
CA ILE A 141 -11.79 -15.17 20.53
C ILE A 141 -10.40 -14.54 20.70
N CYS A 142 -10.09 -13.49 19.95
CA CYS A 142 -8.79 -12.82 20.05
C CYS A 142 -8.54 -12.22 21.43
N ARG A 143 -9.53 -11.58 22.05
CA ARG A 143 -9.42 -11.01 23.40
C ARG A 143 -9.05 -12.10 24.40
N ARG A 144 -9.83 -13.19 24.45
CA ARG A 144 -9.63 -14.30 25.39
C ARG A 144 -8.33 -15.09 25.13
N PHE A 145 -7.90 -15.25 23.88
CA PHE A 145 -6.60 -15.87 23.61
C PHE A 145 -5.44 -14.99 24.07
N ASN A 146 -5.53 -13.66 23.89
CA ASN A 146 -4.50 -12.74 24.39
C ASN A 146 -4.45 -12.69 25.94
N GLU A 147 -5.55 -12.93 26.64
CA GLU A 147 -5.56 -13.15 28.12
C GLU A 147 -4.76 -14.41 28.51
N GLU A 148 -4.74 -15.44 27.66
CA GLU A 148 -3.94 -16.66 27.84
C GLU A 148 -2.52 -16.58 27.23
N ALA A 149 -2.10 -15.46 26.62
CA ALA A 149 -0.89 -15.37 25.79
C ALA A 149 0.41 -15.84 26.48
N ALA A 150 0.52 -15.68 27.80
CA ALA A 150 1.68 -16.16 28.58
C ALA A 150 1.93 -17.68 28.48
N LYS A 151 0.92 -18.46 28.09
CA LYS A 151 1.04 -19.92 27.84
C LYS A 151 1.72 -20.23 26.50
N TYR A 152 1.75 -19.27 25.57
CA TYR A 152 2.20 -19.46 24.18
C TYR A 152 3.28 -18.43 23.80
N PRO A 153 4.46 -18.42 24.46
CA PRO A 153 5.49 -17.38 24.30
C PRO A 153 6.10 -17.29 22.89
N ALA A 154 5.85 -18.27 22.03
CA ALA A 154 6.23 -18.22 20.61
C ALA A 154 5.25 -17.42 19.73
N ILE A 155 4.04 -17.13 20.20
CA ILE A 155 3.03 -16.34 19.49
C ILE A 155 3.16 -14.88 19.95
N GLU A 156 3.55 -13.99 19.04
CA GLU A 156 3.76 -12.57 19.32
C GLU A 156 2.46 -11.84 19.63
N LYS A 157 1.36 -12.21 18.95
CA LYS A 157 0.03 -11.62 19.12
C LYS A 157 -1.06 -12.47 18.44
N VAL A 158 -2.27 -12.42 18.99
CA VAL A 158 -3.49 -12.89 18.30
C VAL A 158 -4.32 -11.71 17.81
N LYS A 159 -4.76 -11.74 16.55
CA LYS A 159 -5.48 -10.63 15.89
C LYS A 159 -6.69 -11.10 15.09
N ALA A 160 -7.79 -10.38 15.23
CA ALA A 160 -8.92 -10.45 14.31
C ALA A 160 -8.68 -9.51 13.13
N PHE A 161 -9.21 -9.87 11.96
CA PHE A 161 -9.22 -9.02 10.77
C PHE A 161 -10.66 -8.72 10.34
N PRO A 162 -11.41 -7.93 11.12
CA PRO A 162 -12.81 -7.63 10.86
C PRO A 162 -12.97 -6.82 9.58
N HIS A 163 -14.08 -7.05 8.87
CA HIS A 163 -14.49 -6.26 7.72
C HIS A 163 -15.98 -5.94 7.77
N ASN A 164 -16.42 -4.86 7.12
CA ASN A 164 -17.81 -4.42 7.11
C ASN A 164 -18.70 -5.17 6.09
N TYR A 165 -18.11 -5.93 5.17
CA TYR A 165 -18.86 -6.63 4.13
C TYR A 165 -19.77 -7.75 4.66
N GLY A 166 -21.02 -7.76 4.16
CA GLY A 166 -22.05 -8.76 4.45
C GLY A 166 -22.64 -9.39 3.19
N CYS A 167 -23.76 -10.09 3.33
CA CYS A 167 -24.42 -10.88 2.27
C CYS A 167 -24.97 -10.08 1.07
N SER A 168 -24.76 -8.76 1.02
CA SER A 168 -25.15 -7.90 -0.10
C SER A 168 -24.02 -7.64 -1.10
N GLN A 169 -22.83 -8.20 -0.89
CA GLN A 169 -21.78 -8.19 -1.92
C GLN A 169 -22.15 -9.12 -3.07
N LEU A 170 -21.94 -8.65 -4.30
CA LEU A 170 -22.23 -9.36 -5.55
C LEU A 170 -21.06 -9.19 -6.54
N GLY A 171 -21.02 -10.03 -7.58
CA GLY A 171 -20.08 -9.89 -8.70
C GLY A 171 -18.62 -9.81 -8.26
N ASP A 172 -17.88 -8.89 -8.89
CA ASP A 172 -16.43 -8.74 -8.68
C ASP A 172 -16.07 -8.27 -7.27
N ASP A 173 -16.90 -7.45 -6.62
CA ASP A 173 -16.68 -7.03 -5.23
C ASP A 173 -16.64 -8.24 -4.29
N HIS A 174 -17.57 -9.19 -4.47
CA HIS A 174 -17.60 -10.42 -3.69
C HIS A 174 -16.39 -11.30 -3.98
N GLN A 175 -16.02 -11.47 -5.25
CA GLN A 175 -14.85 -12.29 -5.62
C GLN A 175 -13.54 -11.68 -5.10
N ASN A 176 -13.41 -10.35 -5.12
CA ASN A 176 -12.23 -9.67 -4.61
C ASN A 176 -12.11 -9.80 -3.09
N THR A 177 -13.20 -9.61 -2.32
CA THR A 177 -13.19 -9.89 -0.88
C THR A 177 -12.79 -11.34 -0.59
N ARG A 178 -13.39 -12.31 -1.30
CA ARG A 178 -13.08 -13.74 -1.12
C ARG A 178 -11.61 -14.07 -1.41
N ARG A 179 -11.03 -13.50 -2.47
CA ARG A 179 -9.61 -13.66 -2.80
C ARG A 179 -8.69 -13.09 -1.71
N ILE A 180 -8.95 -11.86 -1.26
CA ILE A 180 -8.15 -11.22 -0.20
C ILE A 180 -8.17 -12.06 1.08
N LEU A 181 -9.34 -12.53 1.51
CA LEU A 181 -9.46 -13.38 2.69
C LEU A 181 -8.73 -14.73 2.50
N ALA A 182 -8.74 -15.30 1.30
CA ALA A 182 -8.00 -16.54 1.00
C ALA A 182 -6.48 -16.33 0.97
N ASP A 183 -5.98 -15.22 0.41
CA ASP A 183 -4.56 -14.85 0.44
C ASP A 183 -4.07 -14.65 1.88
N MET A 184 -4.92 -14.09 2.76
CA MET A 184 -4.63 -13.93 4.18
C MET A 184 -4.52 -15.27 4.93
N VAL A 185 -5.18 -16.34 4.49
CA VAL A 185 -5.02 -17.69 5.08
C VAL A 185 -3.62 -18.24 4.84
N HIS A 186 -3.02 -17.95 3.67
CA HIS A 186 -1.68 -18.42 3.31
C HIS A 186 -0.56 -17.55 3.86
N HIS A 187 -0.86 -16.29 4.21
CA HIS A 187 0.13 -15.25 4.53
C HIS A 187 1.19 -15.67 5.58
N PRO A 188 2.50 -15.56 5.31
CA PRO A 188 3.55 -16.22 6.10
C PRO A 188 3.78 -15.63 7.52
N ASN A 189 3.26 -14.43 7.83
CA ASN A 189 3.25 -13.93 9.21
C ASN A 189 2.22 -14.64 10.11
N ALA A 190 1.22 -15.32 9.52
CA ALA A 190 0.25 -16.11 10.26
C ALA A 190 0.86 -17.49 10.62
N ALA A 191 1.28 -17.62 11.87
CA ALA A 191 1.74 -18.87 12.48
C ALA A 191 0.63 -19.91 12.58
N GLY A 192 -0.60 -19.44 12.80
CA GLY A 192 -1.83 -20.19 12.74
C GLY A 192 -2.97 -19.28 12.25
N VAL A 193 -3.99 -19.87 11.64
CA VAL A 193 -5.18 -19.18 11.12
C VAL A 193 -6.43 -19.89 11.60
N LEU A 194 -7.38 -19.13 12.14
CA LEU A 194 -8.75 -19.57 12.39
C LEU A 194 -9.70 -18.79 11.49
N VAL A 195 -10.28 -19.44 10.50
CA VAL A 195 -11.35 -18.87 9.67
C VAL A 195 -12.69 -19.06 10.39
N VAL A 196 -13.44 -17.98 10.57
CA VAL A 196 -14.73 -17.95 11.26
C VAL A 196 -15.82 -17.60 10.26
N ALA A 197 -16.71 -18.55 9.97
CA ALA A 197 -17.93 -18.33 9.21
C ALA A 197 -19.15 -18.25 10.13
N LEU A 198 -20.21 -17.59 9.67
CA LEU A 198 -21.51 -17.60 10.35
C LEU A 198 -22.31 -18.86 9.98
N GLY A 199 -22.40 -19.15 8.68
CA GLY A 199 -23.19 -20.24 8.08
C GLY A 199 -24.31 -19.81 7.12
N CYS A 200 -24.51 -18.51 6.88
CA CYS A 200 -25.62 -17.99 6.05
C CYS A 200 -25.23 -16.85 5.06
N GLU A 201 -23.95 -16.74 4.66
CA GLU A 201 -23.31 -15.46 4.31
C GLU A 201 -22.94 -15.17 2.83
N ASN A 202 -23.47 -15.90 1.85
CA ASN A 202 -23.00 -15.97 0.45
C ASN A 202 -21.57 -16.53 0.29
N ASN A 203 -20.59 -16.04 1.05
CA ASN A 203 -19.23 -16.61 1.14
C ASN A 203 -19.25 -17.90 1.97
N GLN A 204 -20.01 -18.89 1.48
CA GLN A 204 -20.21 -20.18 2.15
C GLN A 204 -18.88 -20.87 2.41
N LEU A 205 -18.72 -21.42 3.62
CA LEU A 205 -17.45 -21.93 4.11
C LEU A 205 -16.84 -23.02 3.20
N ASP A 206 -17.65 -23.89 2.62
CA ASP A 206 -17.18 -24.95 1.72
C ASP A 206 -16.62 -24.37 0.41
N ALA A 207 -17.37 -23.47 -0.25
CA ALA A 207 -16.90 -22.77 -1.45
C ALA A 207 -15.72 -21.83 -1.15
N PHE A 208 -15.58 -21.33 0.08
CA PHE A 208 -14.41 -20.58 0.53
C PHE A 208 -13.18 -21.49 0.70
N ARG A 209 -13.34 -22.68 1.28
CA ARG A 209 -12.26 -23.70 1.38
C ARG A 209 -11.77 -24.15 0.00
N GLU A 210 -12.67 -24.34 -0.96
CA GLU A 210 -12.30 -24.64 -2.35
C GLU A 210 -11.45 -23.53 -2.97
N LEU A 211 -11.78 -22.26 -2.73
CA LEU A 211 -11.01 -21.11 -3.20
C LEU A 211 -9.65 -20.98 -2.50
N VAL A 212 -9.59 -21.23 -1.19
CA VAL A 212 -8.34 -21.27 -0.41
C VAL A 212 -7.43 -22.41 -0.89
N GLY A 213 -7.99 -23.52 -1.33
CA GLY A 213 -7.25 -24.68 -1.82
C GLY A 213 -6.53 -25.44 -0.70
N LYS A 214 -5.37 -26.03 -1.04
CA LYS A 214 -4.62 -26.88 -0.12
C LYS A 214 -3.97 -26.05 1.00
N VAL A 215 -4.31 -26.36 2.25
CA VAL A 215 -3.69 -25.78 3.45
C VAL A 215 -2.96 -26.82 4.28
N ASP A 216 -2.09 -26.35 5.17
CA ASP A 216 -1.55 -27.14 6.27
C ASP A 216 -2.61 -27.18 7.40
N GLU A 217 -3.29 -28.32 7.56
CA GLU A 217 -4.36 -28.49 8.55
C GLU A 217 -3.88 -28.39 10.02
N SER A 218 -2.58 -28.43 10.28
CA SER A 218 -2.03 -28.13 11.61
C SER A 218 -2.03 -26.62 11.90
N ARG A 219 -1.88 -25.80 10.85
CA ARG A 219 -1.81 -24.33 10.88
C ARG A 219 -3.17 -23.67 10.65
N VAL A 220 -4.01 -24.20 9.77
CA VAL A 220 -5.27 -23.57 9.35
C VAL A 220 -6.46 -24.36 9.87
N LYS A 221 -7.31 -23.70 10.64
CA LYS A 221 -8.57 -24.22 11.18
C LYS A 221 -9.75 -23.40 10.67
N PHE A 222 -10.91 -24.02 10.63
CA PHE A 222 -12.15 -23.42 10.16
C PHE A 222 -13.28 -23.75 11.15
N MET A 223 -14.12 -22.76 11.46
CA MET A 223 -15.33 -22.93 12.26
C MET A 223 -16.52 -22.26 11.59
N GLU A 224 -17.72 -22.74 11.89
CA GLU A 224 -18.98 -22.18 11.43
C GLU A 224 -19.92 -22.00 12.62
N SER A 225 -20.13 -20.76 13.04
CA SER A 225 -20.83 -20.39 14.27
C SER A 225 -22.18 -21.08 14.43
N GLN A 226 -23.05 -21.05 13.41
CA GLN A 226 -24.40 -21.62 13.49
C GLN A 226 -24.43 -23.15 13.58
N LYS A 227 -23.32 -23.86 13.29
CA LYS A 227 -23.22 -25.32 13.46
C LYS A 227 -22.70 -25.72 14.86
N ILE A 228 -22.21 -24.78 15.66
CA ILE A 228 -21.67 -25.06 17.00
C ILE A 228 -22.79 -25.12 18.03
N LYS A 229 -22.79 -26.17 18.86
CA LYS A 229 -23.70 -26.31 20.00
C LYS A 229 -23.00 -25.81 21.26
N GLY A 230 -23.37 -24.62 21.75
CA GLY A 230 -22.82 -24.02 22.96
C GLY A 230 -22.10 -22.71 22.67
N ASP A 231 -21.05 -22.42 23.45
CA ASP A 231 -20.25 -21.20 23.30
C ASP A 231 -19.28 -21.32 22.11
N GLU A 232 -19.56 -20.55 21.06
CA GLU A 232 -18.76 -20.44 19.84
C GLU A 232 -17.36 -19.85 20.08
N VAL A 233 -17.20 -19.00 21.10
CA VAL A 233 -15.90 -18.41 21.48
C VAL A 233 -15.04 -19.47 22.16
N GLU A 234 -15.60 -20.27 23.08
CA GLU A 234 -14.88 -21.40 23.68
C GLU A 234 -14.47 -22.44 22.64
N TYR A 235 -15.36 -22.77 21.71
CA TYR A 235 -15.02 -23.67 20.60
C TYR A 235 -13.88 -23.08 19.74
N GLY A 236 -13.98 -21.80 19.38
CA GLY A 236 -12.94 -21.08 18.63
C GLY A 236 -11.59 -21.01 19.37
N LEU A 237 -11.59 -20.93 20.70
CA LEU A 237 -10.37 -20.98 21.52
C LEU A 237 -9.72 -22.37 21.57
N SER A 238 -10.46 -23.45 21.28
CA SER A 238 -9.94 -24.83 21.35
C SER A 238 -9.20 -25.29 20.10
N LEU A 239 -9.54 -24.73 18.93
CA LEU A 239 -8.98 -25.12 17.62
C LEU A 239 -7.52 -24.69 17.36
N PRO A 240 -7.07 -23.46 17.72
CA PRO A 240 -5.72 -22.97 17.42
C PRO A 240 -4.64 -23.37 18.45
N ARG A 241 -4.88 -24.40 19.27
CA ARG A 241 -3.98 -24.87 20.34
C ARG A 241 -3.11 -26.04 19.88
#